data_AF-A0A537J5U2-F1
#
_entry.id   AF-A0A537J5U2-F1
#
_cell.length_a   1.000
_cell.length_b   1.000
_cell.length_c   1.000
_cell.angle_alpha   90.00
_cell.angle_beta   90.00
_cell.angle_gamma   90.00
#
_symmetry.space_group_name_H-M   'P 1'
#
loop_
_entity.id
_entity.type
_entity.pdbx_description
1 polymer ?
#
loop_
_entity_poly.entity_id
_entity_poly.type
_entity_poly.pdbx_seq_one_letter_code
_entity_poly.pdbx_strand_id
1 'polypeptide(L)' 'MSGRILPGRAHAVVAAIFTGDTLVAIPRPDDGFFKIRGITSTTTDLFINATANGYRDTTITGISLTIGSNKDVGTIQLHQ' A
#
# COMPACT_ATOMS: atom_id res chain seq x y z
N MET A 1 -3.59 8.09 -2.44
CA MET A 1 -3.70 7.21 -1.27
C MET A 1 -2.37 7.19 -0.53
N SER A 2 -2.39 7.18 0.80
CA SER A 2 -1.20 7.12 1.64
C SER A 2 -1.42 6.16 2.80
N GLY A 3 -0.33 5.79 3.46
CA GLY A 3 -0.36 5.01 4.69
C GLY A 3 1.06 4.73 5.19
N ARG A 4 1.16 3.84 6.17
CA ARG A 4 2.43 3.32 6.69
C ARG A 4 2.45 1.80 6.67
N ILE A 5 3.56 1.19 6.27
CA ILE A 5 3.79 -0.25 6.40
C ILE A 5 4.86 -0.47 7.46
N LEU A 6 4.52 -1.22 8.51
CA LEU A 6 5.44 -1.57 9.58
C LEU A 6 5.50 -3.09 9.76
N PRO A 7 6.65 -3.65 10.19
CA PRO A 7 7.91 -2.94 10.45
C PRO A 7 8.69 -2.70 9.14
N GLY A 8 9.51 -1.63 9.10
CA GLY A 8 10.33 -1.30 7.92
C GLY A 8 11.27 -2.43 7.46
N ARG A 9 11.65 -3.32 8.37
CA ARG A 9 12.42 -4.55 8.07
C ARG A 9 11.69 -5.53 7.13
N ALA A 10 10.39 -5.38 6.88
CA ALA A 10 9.71 -6.19 5.87
C ALA A 10 10.16 -5.85 4.43
N HIS A 11 10.85 -4.70 4.23
CA HIS A 11 11.27 -4.19 2.92
C HIS A 11 10.15 -4.25 1.88
N ALA A 12 8.94 -3.87 2.32
CA ALA A 12 7.75 -4.11 1.53
C ALA A 12 7.70 -3.25 0.26
N VAL A 13 7.00 -3.73 -0.75
CA VAL A 13 6.59 -2.96 -1.93
C VAL A 13 5.06 -2.90 -1.91
N VAL A 14 4.49 -1.71 -2.12
CA VAL A 14 3.04 -1.50 -2.04
C VAL A 14 2.49 -1.23 -3.43
N ALA A 15 1.47 -1.98 -3.83
CA ALA A 15 0.81 -1.84 -5.12
C ALA A 15 -0.69 -1.54 -4.93
N ALA A 16 -1.18 -0.47 -5.54
CA ALA A 16 -2.60 -0.22 -5.72
C ALA A 16 -3.03 -0.84 -7.05
N ILE A 17 -3.95 -1.80 -6.99
CA ILE A 17 -4.45 -2.57 -8.13
C ILE A 17 -5.90 -2.18 -8.37
N PHE A 18 -6.22 -1.73 -9.57
CA PHE A 18 -7.57 -1.37 -9.99
C PHE A 18 -7.77 -1.71 -11.46
N THR A 19 -9.00 -1.60 -11.95
CA THR A 19 -9.33 -2.00 -13.32
C THR A 19 -8.50 -1.24 -14.34
N GLY A 20 -7.58 -1.96 -15.00
CA GLY A 20 -6.77 -1.47 -16.11
C GLY A 20 -5.37 -0.95 -15.75
N ASP A 21 -4.98 -0.90 -14.47
CA ASP A 21 -3.66 -0.39 -14.09
C ASP A 21 -3.16 -0.90 -12.73
N THR A 22 -1.87 -0.74 -12.48
CA THR A 22 -1.22 -1.02 -11.20
C THR A 22 -0.18 0.06 -10.89
N LEU A 23 -0.35 0.72 -9.76
CA LEU A 23 0.55 1.79 -9.31
C LEU A 23 1.33 1.33 -8.09
N VAL A 24 2.64 1.56 -8.09
CA VAL A 24 3.55 1.04 -7.06
C VAL A 24 4.19 2.17 -6.26
N ALA A 25 4.40 1.95 -4.97
CA ALA A 25 5.21 2.79 -4.10
C ALA A 25 6.11 1.94 -3.19
N ILE A 26 7.27 2.48 -2.87
CA ILE A 26 8.19 1.92 -1.88
C ILE A 26 8.00 2.72 -0.57
N PRO A 27 7.56 2.10 0.53
CA PRO A 27 7.57 2.70 1.86
C PRO A 27 8.94 3.24 2.23
N ARG A 28 8.99 4.43 2.84
CA ARG A 28 10.26 4.96 3.32
C ARG A 28 10.85 4.04 4.40
N PRO A 29 12.18 3.83 4.43
CA PRO A 29 12.79 2.88 5.36
C PRO A 29 12.70 3.30 6.83
N ASP A 30 12.60 4.61 7.10
CA ASP A 30 12.62 5.21 8.42
C ASP A 30 11.28 5.09 9.16
N ASP A 31 10.17 5.40 8.48
CA ASP A 31 8.84 5.46 9.10
C ASP A 31 7.77 4.63 8.39
N GLY A 32 8.15 3.89 7.34
CA GLY A 32 7.25 3.05 6.56
C GLY A 32 6.23 3.83 5.73
N PHE A 33 6.34 5.15 5.62
CA PHE A 33 5.36 5.96 4.91
C PHE A 33 5.43 5.72 3.40
N PHE A 34 4.28 5.52 2.77
CA PHE A 34 4.15 5.45 1.32
C PHE A 34 3.04 6.40 0.83
N LYS A 35 3.13 6.78 -0.44
CA LYS A 35 2.08 7.54 -1.14
C LYS A 35 1.98 7.11 -2.59
N ILE A 36 0.80 6.65 -2.97
CA ILE A 36 0.43 6.34 -4.36
C ILE A 36 -0.45 7.47 -4.90
N ARG A 37 -0.08 8.00 -6.06
CA ARG A 37 -0.77 9.09 -6.79
C ARG A 37 -1.17 8.60 -8.16
N GLY A 38 -2.17 9.25 -8.77
CA GLY A 38 -2.62 8.88 -10.12
C GLY A 38 -3.66 7.76 -10.17
N ILE A 39 -4.24 7.38 -9.02
CA ILE A 39 -5.35 6.42 -9.00
C ILE A 39 -6.58 7.09 -9.62
N THR A 40 -7.06 6.53 -10.74
CA THR A 40 -8.19 7.03 -11.52
C THR A 40 -9.49 6.30 -11.22
N SER A 41 -9.43 5.22 -10.43
CA SER A 41 -10.59 4.43 -10.00
C SER A 41 -11.17 4.91 -8.67
N THR A 42 -12.48 4.73 -8.48
CA THR A 42 -13.19 4.93 -7.22
C THR A 42 -13.06 3.76 -6.25
N THR A 43 -12.51 2.64 -6.70
CA THR A 43 -12.21 1.45 -5.88
C THR A 43 -10.86 0.88 -6.27
N THR A 44 -10.10 0.41 -5.29
CA THR A 44 -8.80 -0.24 -5.51
C THR A 44 -8.55 -1.30 -4.46
N ASP A 45 -7.76 -2.31 -4.80
CA ASP A 45 -7.14 -3.20 -3.84
C ASP A 45 -5.71 -2.70 -3.55
N LEU A 46 -5.26 -2.90 -2.31
CA LEU A 46 -3.90 -2.60 -1.89
C LEU A 46 -3.18 -3.91 -1.58
N PHE A 47 -2.22 -4.27 -2.43
CA PHE A 47 -1.33 -5.39 -2.22
C PHE A 47 -0.02 -4.92 -1.57
N ILE A 48 0.36 -5.54 -0.47
CA ILE A 48 1.61 -5.31 0.23
C ILE A 48 2.46 -6.57 0.05
N ASN A 49 3.48 -6.47 -0.79
CA ASN A 49 4.44 -7.54 -1.01
C ASN A 49 5.60 -7.40 -0.01
N ALA A 50 5.71 -8.33 0.93
CA ALA A 50 6.81 -8.37 1.88
C ALA A 50 7.99 -9.13 1.26
N THR A 51 9.14 -8.47 1.13
CA THR A 51 10.28 -9.03 0.36
C THR A 51 11.39 -9.59 1.25
N ALA A 52 11.31 -9.38 2.56
CA ALA A 52 12.39 -9.70 3.48
C ALA A 52 11.90 -10.22 4.83
N ASN A 53 12.81 -10.87 5.55
CA ASN A 53 12.67 -11.23 6.97
C ASN A 53 11.43 -12.08 7.30
N GLY A 54 10.94 -12.87 6.35
CA GLY A 54 9.86 -13.85 6.55
C GLY A 54 8.48 -13.25 6.82
N TYR A 55 8.27 -11.97 6.50
CA TYR A 55 6.95 -11.35 6.60
C TYR A 55 6.03 -11.84 5.49
N ARG A 56 4.73 -11.88 5.79
CA ARG A 56 3.70 -12.31 4.86
C ARG A 56 3.16 -11.16 4.03
N ASP A 57 2.89 -11.49 2.77
CA ASP A 57 2.11 -10.64 1.90
C ASP A 57 0.71 -10.39 2.49
N THR A 58 0.18 -9.21 2.26
CA THR A 58 -1.15 -8.80 2.73
C THR A 58 -1.89 -8.10 1.61
N THR A 59 -3.19 -8.40 1.46
CA THR A 59 -4.06 -7.70 0.53
C THR A 59 -5.21 -7.07 1.29
N ILE A 60 -5.45 -5.79 1.07
CA ILE A 60 -6.63 -5.07 1.55
C ILE A 60 -7.51 -4.77 0.35
N THR A 61 -8.66 -5.42 0.27
CA THR A 61 -9.55 -5.33 -0.88
C THR A 61 -10.64 -4.29 -0.72
N GLY A 62 -11.13 -3.74 -1.84
CA GLY A 62 -12.34 -2.93 -1.87
C GLY A 62 -12.19 -1.55 -1.20
N ILE A 63 -11.00 -0.95 -1.27
CA ILE A 63 -10.77 0.38 -0.70
C ILE A 63 -11.49 1.42 -1.55
N SER A 64 -12.53 2.04 -0.98
CA SER A 64 -13.25 3.14 -1.62
C SER A 64 -12.43 4.43 -1.61
N LEU A 65 -12.39 5.10 -2.76
CA LEU A 65 -11.64 6.32 -3.02
C LEU A 65 -12.53 7.42 -3.57
N THR A 66 -12.13 8.66 -3.28
CA THR A 66 -12.65 9.87 -3.94
C THR A 66 -11.57 10.40 -4.87
N ILE A 67 -11.88 10.51 -6.18
CA ILE A 67 -10.93 11.00 -7.19
C ILE A 67 -10.45 12.41 -6.82
N GLY A 68 -9.14 12.66 -6.99
CA GLY A 68 -8.52 13.93 -6.63
C GLY A 68 -8.26 14.12 -5.12
N SER A 69 -8.73 13.21 -4.26
CA SER A 69 -8.54 13.27 -2.80
C SER A 69 -7.52 12.26 -2.31
N ASN A 70 -6.90 12.55 -1.16
CA ASN A 70 -6.03 11.58 -0.50
C ASN A 70 -6.83 10.73 0.50
N LYS A 71 -6.98 9.43 0.20
CA LYS A 71 -7.37 8.43 1.19
C LYS A 71 -6.15 8.00 2.01
N ASP A 72 -6.21 8.13 3.34
CA ASP A 72 -5.24 7.54 4.25
C ASP A 72 -5.78 6.16 4.72
N VAL A 73 -4.97 5.11 4.57
CA VAL A 73 -5.28 3.74 5.03
C VAL A 73 -4.70 3.45 6.42
N GLY A 74 -4.06 4.43 7.04
CA GLY A 74 -3.46 4.30 8.36
C GLY A 74 -2.18 3.49 8.35
N THR A 75 -1.92 2.81 9.47
CA THR A 75 -0.75 1.95 9.66
C THR A 75 -1.15 0.49 9.48
N ILE A 76 -0.47 -0.18 8.57
CA ILE A 76 -0.64 -1.61 8.29
C ILE A 76 0.53 -2.33 8.95
N GLN A 77 0.22 -3.17 9.93
CA GLN A 77 1.18 -4.00 10.62
C GLN A 77 1.29 -5.35 9.91
N LEU A 78 2.49 -5.67 9.43
CA LEU A 78 2.80 -6.95 8.82
C LEU A 78 3.22 -7.96 9.90
N HIS A 79 2.92 -9.23 9.60
CA HIS A 79 3.16 -10.38 10.47
C HIS A 79 3.94 -11.46 9.72
N GLN A 80 4.69 -12.29 10.46
CA GLN A 80 5.43 -13.46 9.95
C GLN A 80 4.57 -14.73 9.97
#